data_AF-A0A6P0K2N5-F1
#
_entry.id   AF-A0A6P0K2N5-F1
#
_cell.length_a   1.000
_cell.length_b   1.000
_cell.length_c   1.000
_cell.angle_alpha   90.00
_cell.angle_beta   90.00
_cell.angle_gamma   90.00
#
_symmetry.space_group_name_H-M   'P 1'
#
loop_
_entity.id
_entity.type
_entity.pdbx_description
1 polymer ?
#
loop_
_entity_poly.entity_id
_entity_poly.type
_entity_poly.pdbx_seq_one_letter_code
_entity_poly.pdbx_strand_id
1 'polypeptide(L)'
;MIRPFRIHLNLENLKCFEVVEHQFEQYGITIKNAIVLQPSNPAYPPRSGTNVLICAPKSGWLEAIFSQPICVFYCYVTSSQRTILSAYDHQSKLLASASIEGPNLAGTNSEIPANAQLSVEAANISRITLNSFDGQLTVTDLSFEF
;
A
#
# COMPACT_ATOMS: atom_id res chain seq x y z
N MET A 1 23.39 -5.22 -17.60
CA MET A 1 22.16 -5.59 -16.87
C MET A 1 21.99 -4.53 -15.79
N ILE A 2 21.22 -3.48 -16.06
CA ILE A 2 20.96 -2.40 -15.09
C ILE A 2 19.96 -3.00 -14.09
N ARG A 3 20.33 -3.13 -12.82
CA ARG A 3 19.36 -3.54 -11.79
C ARG A 3 18.29 -2.45 -11.71
N PRO A 4 16.99 -2.80 -11.74
CA PRO A 4 15.95 -1.82 -11.50
C PRO A 4 16.21 -1.11 -10.16
N PHE A 5 16.10 0.22 -10.17
CA PHE A 5 16.30 1.04 -8.98
C PHE A 5 15.05 0.93 -8.11
N ARG A 6 15.13 0.10 -7.06
CA ARG A 6 14.02 -0.11 -6.12
C ARG A 6 14.03 0.95 -5.03
N ILE A 7 12.91 1.65 -4.89
CA ILE A 7 12.68 2.63 -3.83
C ILE A 7 11.83 1.99 -2.75
N HIS A 8 12.29 2.07 -1.50
CA HIS A 8 11.55 1.68 -0.30
C HIS A 8 11.13 2.93 0.46
N LEU A 9 9.84 3.08 0.74
CA LEU A 9 9.32 4.21 1.50
C LEU A 9 9.50 3.96 3.00
N ASN A 10 10.29 4.81 3.65
CA ASN A 10 10.52 4.73 5.09
C ASN A 10 9.40 5.43 5.87
N LEU A 11 8.47 4.64 6.42
CA LEU A 11 7.37 5.15 7.23
C LEU A 11 7.79 5.60 8.64
N GLU A 12 8.92 5.13 9.15
CA GLU A 12 9.38 5.41 10.53
C GLU A 12 9.81 6.86 10.74
N ASN A 13 10.10 7.59 9.65
CA ASN A 13 10.43 9.01 9.71
C ASN A 13 9.19 9.92 9.83
N LEU A 14 7.98 9.36 9.69
CA LEU A 14 6.73 10.11 9.72
C LEU A 14 6.18 10.19 11.15
N LYS A 15 5.46 11.27 11.45
CA LYS A 15 4.86 11.48 12.78
C LYS A 15 3.50 10.81 12.85
N CYS A 16 3.22 10.06 13.93
CA CYS A 16 1.90 9.45 14.14
C CYS A 16 0.76 10.49 13.97
N PHE A 17 -0.32 10.09 13.28
CA PHE A 17 -1.46 10.90 12.85
C PHE A 17 -1.18 11.95 11.75
N GLU A 18 0.01 11.95 11.15
CA GLU A 18 0.30 12.79 10.00
C GLU A 18 -0.43 12.28 8.74
N VAL A 19 -1.07 13.19 8.01
CA VAL A 19 -1.62 12.92 6.68
C VAL A 19 -0.46 12.70 5.72
N VAL A 20 -0.45 11.55 5.04
CA VAL A 20 0.58 11.17 4.09
C VAL A 20 0.12 11.48 2.68
N GLU A 21 0.70 12.53 2.10
CA GLU A 21 0.40 12.98 0.74
C GLU A 21 1.67 13.29 -0.06
N HIS A 22 2.49 14.21 0.45
CA HIS A 22 3.66 14.74 -0.25
C HIS A 22 5.01 14.33 0.39
N GLN A 23 4.99 13.60 1.50
CA GLN A 23 6.20 13.24 2.26
C GLN A 23 7.20 12.39 1.46
N PHE A 24 6.74 11.74 0.39
CA PHE A 24 7.55 10.92 -0.51
C PHE A 24 7.66 11.50 -1.93
N GLU A 25 7.29 12.76 -2.14
CA GLU A 25 7.31 13.41 -3.46
C GLU A 25 8.71 13.47 -4.08
N GLN A 26 9.75 13.55 -3.24
CA GLN A 26 11.16 13.44 -3.67
C GLN A 26 11.50 12.13 -4.40
N TYR A 27 10.70 11.08 -4.21
CA TYR A 27 10.83 9.80 -4.90
C TYR A 27 9.87 9.68 -6.11
N GLY A 28 9.10 10.73 -6.41
CA GLY A 28 8.16 10.75 -7.51
C GLY A 28 6.84 10.04 -7.22
N ILE A 29 6.46 9.88 -5.95
CA ILE A 29 5.17 9.29 -5.54
C ILE A 29 4.38 10.28 -4.68
N THR A 30 3.10 10.43 -5.00
CA THR A 30 2.09 11.09 -4.16
C THR A 30 1.10 10.03 -3.69
N ILE A 31 0.82 9.99 -2.39
CA ILE A 31 -0.16 9.06 -1.81
C ILE A 31 -1.43 9.85 -1.48
N LYS A 32 -2.62 9.30 -1.72
CA LYS A 32 -3.88 9.93 -1.36
C LYS A 32 -4.63 9.04 -0.38
N ASN A 33 -5.36 9.68 0.53
CA ASN A 33 -6.20 9.01 1.53
C ASN A 33 -5.40 8.08 2.45
N ALA A 34 -4.27 8.59 2.97
CA ALA A 34 -3.43 7.87 3.90
C ALA A 34 -3.09 8.74 5.12
N ILE A 35 -3.09 8.11 6.28
CA ILE A 35 -2.59 8.66 7.54
C ILE A 35 -1.57 7.66 8.08
N VAL A 36 -0.46 8.12 8.64
CA VAL A 36 0.45 7.23 9.35
C VAL A 36 -0.03 7.04 10.79
N LEU A 37 0.07 5.82 11.30
CA LEU A 37 -0.38 5.48 12.65
C LEU A 37 0.58 4.47 13.29
N GLN A 38 0.74 4.56 14.60
CA GLN A 38 1.23 3.47 15.42
C GLN A 38 0.02 2.68 15.94
N PRO A 39 -0.24 1.47 15.42
CA PRO A 39 -1.47 0.76 15.71
C PRO A 39 -1.52 0.34 17.19
N SER A 40 -2.59 0.72 17.88
CA SER A 40 -2.88 0.25 19.24
C SER A 40 -3.68 -1.06 19.26
N ASN A 41 -4.34 -1.39 18.14
CA ASN A 41 -5.09 -2.63 17.99
C ASN A 41 -4.14 -3.75 17.50
N PRO A 42 -3.89 -4.80 18.30
CA PRO A 42 -2.96 -5.86 17.93
C PRO A 42 -3.41 -6.69 16.72
N ALA A 43 -4.66 -6.57 16.26
CA ALA A 43 -5.14 -7.19 15.04
C ALA A 43 -4.49 -6.64 13.75
N TYR A 44 -3.90 -5.44 13.82
CA TYR A 44 -3.23 -4.75 12.71
C TYR A 44 -1.75 -4.46 13.04
N PRO A 45 -0.92 -5.51 13.22
CA PRO A 45 0.47 -5.31 13.61
C PRO A 45 1.26 -4.70 12.44
N PRO A 46 2.24 -3.81 12.71
CA PRO A 46 3.22 -3.46 11.68
C PRO A 46 4.02 -4.71 11.30
N ARG A 47 4.40 -4.84 10.03
CA ARG A 47 5.28 -5.93 9.59
C ARG A 47 6.71 -5.74 10.09
N SER A 48 7.20 -4.50 9.98
CA SER A 48 8.50 -4.05 10.42
C SER A 48 8.34 -2.66 11.06
N GLY A 49 9.26 -2.28 11.96
CA GLY A 49 9.20 -0.99 12.62
C GLY A 49 7.96 -0.84 13.52
N THR A 50 7.41 0.38 13.55
CA THR A 50 6.29 0.77 14.43
C THR A 50 5.13 1.41 13.68
N ASN A 51 5.39 1.99 12.51
CA ASN A 51 4.43 2.78 11.77
C ASN A 51 3.75 1.96 10.66
N VAL A 52 2.45 2.19 10.47
CA VAL A 52 1.67 1.70 9.33
C VAL A 52 0.97 2.87 8.65
N LEU A 53 0.68 2.74 7.36
CA LEU A 53 -0.32 3.60 6.72
C LEU A 53 -1.71 3.02 6.96
N ILE A 54 -2.67 3.87 7.31
CA ILE A 54 -4.10 3.56 7.35
C ILE A 54 -4.78 4.27 6.18
N CYS A 55 -5.64 3.54 5.47
CA CYS A 55 -6.45 4.07 4.38
C CYS A 55 -7.65 4.89 4.91
N ALA A 56 -7.43 6.17 5.16
CA ALA A 56 -8.39 7.10 5.79
C ALA A 56 -8.31 8.52 5.17
N PRO A 57 -9.39 9.34 5.23
CA PRO A 57 -10.66 9.09 5.91
C PRO A 57 -11.65 8.18 5.15
N LYS A 58 -11.44 7.92 3.86
CA LYS A 58 -12.27 6.98 3.09
C LYS A 58 -11.82 5.56 3.41
N SER A 59 -12.44 4.95 4.42
CA SER A 59 -12.09 3.63 4.94
C SER A 59 -11.82 2.64 3.82
N GLY A 60 -10.59 2.13 3.78
CA GLY A 60 -10.25 1.01 2.92
C GLY A 60 -9.85 1.35 1.50
N TRP A 61 -9.69 2.62 1.13
CA TRP A 61 -9.16 3.01 -0.16
C TRP A 61 -7.84 3.78 -0.04
N LEU A 62 -6.87 3.52 -0.90
CA LEU A 62 -5.65 4.33 -1.02
C LEU A 62 -5.27 4.43 -2.48
N GLU A 63 -4.73 5.57 -2.88
CA GLU A 63 -4.19 5.77 -4.21
C GLU A 63 -2.75 6.26 -4.14
N ALA A 64 -1.90 5.72 -5.00
CA ALA A 64 -0.55 6.19 -5.22
C ALA A 64 -0.41 6.62 -6.68
N ILE A 65 0.09 7.83 -6.91
CA ILE A 65 0.29 8.43 -8.22
C ILE A 65 1.78 8.65 -8.41
N PHE A 66 2.31 8.24 -9.55
CA PHE A 66 3.73 8.33 -9.87
C PHE A 66 4.00 9.43 -10.90
N SER A 67 5.00 10.27 -10.65
CA SER A 67 5.42 11.34 -11.56
C SER A 67 6.14 10.80 -12.80
N GLN A 68 6.73 9.62 -12.69
CA GLN A 68 7.27 8.85 -13.81
C GLN A 68 6.72 7.42 -13.73
N PRO A 69 6.37 6.79 -14.86
CA PRO A 69 5.82 5.45 -14.82
C PRO A 69 6.79 4.43 -14.21
N ILE A 70 6.26 3.52 -13.41
CA ILE A 70 6.98 2.41 -12.78
C ILE A 70 6.66 1.09 -13.51
N CYS A 71 7.46 0.06 -13.28
CA CYS A 71 7.21 -1.29 -13.78
C CYS A 71 6.73 -2.27 -12.70
N VAL A 72 7.07 -2.03 -11.42
CA VAL A 72 6.67 -2.92 -10.32
C VAL A 72 6.28 -2.14 -9.06
N PHE A 73 5.24 -2.61 -8.38
CA PHE A 73 4.81 -2.11 -7.06
C PHE A 73 4.62 -3.26 -6.07
N TYR A 74 5.04 -3.05 -4.83
CA TYR A 74 4.93 -3.99 -3.73
C TYR A 74 4.44 -3.31 -2.45
N CYS A 75 3.64 -4.03 -1.67
CA CYS A 75 3.28 -3.65 -0.32
C CYS A 75 2.89 -4.88 0.51
N TYR A 76 2.79 -4.69 1.82
CA TYR A 76 2.16 -5.65 2.71
C TYR A 76 0.90 -5.06 3.32
N VAL A 77 -0.14 -5.87 3.45
CA VAL A 77 -1.45 -5.42 3.91
C VAL A 77 -1.99 -6.29 5.04
N THR A 78 -2.69 -5.64 5.96
CA THR A 78 -3.57 -6.30 6.92
C THR A 78 -4.94 -5.65 6.83
N SER A 79 -5.98 -6.46 6.65
CA SER A 79 -7.33 -6.01 6.34
C SER A 79 -8.40 -6.85 7.03
N SER A 80 -9.50 -6.20 7.40
CA SER A 80 -10.71 -6.87 7.89
C SER A 80 -11.61 -7.42 6.77
N GLN A 81 -11.22 -7.24 5.51
CA GLN A 81 -11.96 -7.67 4.33
C GLN A 81 -10.98 -8.13 3.24
N ARG A 82 -11.52 -8.70 2.15
CA ARG A 82 -10.74 -8.91 0.93
C ARG A 82 -10.10 -7.59 0.47
N THR A 83 -8.92 -7.66 -0.13
CA THR A 83 -8.17 -6.47 -0.59
C THR A 83 -7.75 -6.65 -2.04
N ILE A 84 -7.92 -5.61 -2.86
CA ILE A 84 -7.48 -5.59 -4.26
C ILE A 84 -6.44 -4.49 -4.45
N LEU A 85 -5.31 -4.86 -5.05
CA LEU A 85 -4.29 -3.97 -5.61
C LEU A 85 -4.52 -3.88 -7.12
N SER A 86 -4.65 -2.67 -7.66
CA SER A 86 -4.84 -2.43 -9.10
C SER A 86 -3.86 -1.40 -9.63
N ALA A 87 -3.26 -1.69 -10.78
CA ALA A 87 -2.32 -0.83 -11.48
C ALA A 87 -2.92 -0.28 -12.76
N TYR A 88 -2.71 1.02 -13.01
CA TYR A 88 -3.27 1.73 -14.16
C TYR A 88 -2.20 2.54 -14.89
N ASP A 89 -2.37 2.67 -16.20
CA ASP A 89 -1.63 3.66 -16.99
C ASP A 89 -2.19 5.08 -16.82
N HIS A 90 -1.56 6.05 -17.49
CA HIS A 90 -1.91 7.47 -17.44
C HIS A 90 -3.31 7.77 -18.02
N GLN A 91 -3.90 6.84 -18.76
CA GLN A 91 -5.25 6.92 -19.33
C GLN A 91 -6.28 6.22 -18.43
N SER A 92 -5.89 5.82 -17.22
CA SER A 92 -6.69 5.04 -16.28
C SER A 92 -7.12 3.67 -16.80
N LYS A 93 -6.41 3.12 -17.80
CA LYS A 93 -6.63 1.73 -18.22
C LYS A 93 -5.97 0.79 -17.22
N LEU A 94 -6.73 -0.22 -16.76
CA LEU A 94 -6.20 -1.27 -15.89
C LEU A 94 -5.13 -2.08 -16.64
N LEU A 95 -3.95 -2.17 -16.04
CA LEU A 95 -2.80 -2.91 -16.57
C LEU A 95 -2.64 -4.28 -15.90
N ALA A 96 -2.74 -4.30 -14.57
CA ALA A 96 -2.56 -5.50 -13.76
C ALA A 96 -3.30 -5.37 -12.43
N SER A 97 -3.57 -6.50 -11.77
CA SER A 97 -4.15 -6.53 -10.43
C SER A 97 -3.73 -7.78 -9.66
N ALA A 98 -3.72 -7.67 -8.34
CA ALA A 98 -3.55 -8.77 -7.41
C ALA A 98 -4.55 -8.63 -6.24
N SER A 99 -4.91 -9.75 -5.61
CA SER A 99 -5.91 -9.75 -4.55
C SER A 99 -5.56 -10.70 -3.41
N ILE A 100 -6.11 -10.38 -2.24
CA ILE A 100 -6.27 -11.26 -1.09
C ILE A 100 -7.78 -11.45 -0.94
N GLU A 101 -8.25 -12.69 -1.04
CA GLU A 101 -9.68 -13.01 -1.16
C GLU A 101 -10.48 -12.91 0.15
N GLY A 102 -9.82 -12.63 1.28
CA GLY A 102 -10.48 -12.57 2.59
C GLY A 102 -9.75 -11.70 3.61
N PRO A 103 -10.30 -11.59 4.84
CA PRO A 103 -9.64 -10.90 5.94
C PRO A 103 -8.36 -11.62 6.37
N ASN A 104 -7.39 -10.90 6.90
CA ASN A 104 -6.12 -11.46 7.39
C ASN A 104 -5.66 -10.83 8.72
N LEU A 105 -6.61 -10.56 9.62
CA LEU A 105 -6.33 -9.97 10.92
C LEU A 105 -5.47 -10.90 11.79
N ALA A 106 -4.50 -10.32 12.51
CA ALA A 106 -3.68 -11.08 13.45
C ALA A 106 -4.52 -11.62 14.62
N GLY A 107 -4.15 -12.80 15.12
CA GLY A 107 -4.85 -13.45 16.25
C GLY A 107 -6.23 -14.02 15.90
N THR A 108 -6.59 -14.09 14.61
CA THR A 108 -7.80 -14.76 14.13
C THR A 108 -7.47 -16.11 13.49
N ASN A 109 -8.49 -16.91 13.20
CA ASN A 109 -8.34 -18.18 12.49
C ASN A 109 -8.25 -18.01 10.96
N SER A 110 -7.80 -16.85 10.46
CA SER A 110 -7.64 -16.65 9.02
C SER A 110 -6.50 -17.53 8.47
N GLU A 111 -6.73 -18.14 7.32
CA GLU A 111 -5.69 -18.89 6.59
C GLU A 111 -4.62 -17.96 6.00
N ILE A 112 -4.96 -16.68 5.84
CA ILE A 112 -4.08 -15.66 5.29
C ILE A 112 -3.45 -14.92 6.48
N PRO A 113 -2.11 -14.92 6.61
CA PRO A 113 -1.46 -14.22 7.71
C PRO A 113 -1.61 -12.70 7.56
N ALA A 114 -1.60 -12.01 8.69
CA ALA A 114 -1.42 -10.55 8.72
C ALA A 114 -0.14 -10.15 7.98
N ASN A 115 -0.15 -8.94 7.42
CA ASN A 115 0.93 -8.44 6.56
C ASN A 115 1.22 -9.37 5.38
N ALA A 116 0.15 -9.84 4.73
CA ALA A 116 0.25 -10.58 3.48
C ALA A 116 0.72 -9.64 2.35
N GLN A 117 1.55 -10.16 1.46
CA GLN A 117 2.13 -9.37 0.38
C GLN A 117 1.15 -9.22 -0.78
N LEU A 118 1.07 -8.02 -1.33
CA LEU A 118 0.47 -7.75 -2.64
C LEU A 118 1.52 -7.10 -3.55
N SER A 119 1.55 -7.54 -4.80
CA SER A 119 2.43 -6.98 -5.82
C SER A 119 1.82 -7.05 -7.20
N VAL A 120 2.20 -6.11 -8.06
CA VAL A 120 1.80 -6.04 -9.47
C VAL A 120 3.01 -5.65 -10.31
N GLU A 121 3.10 -6.24 -11.50
CA GLU A 121 4.14 -5.96 -12.49
C GLU A 121 3.48 -5.72 -13.85
N ALA A 122 3.77 -4.56 -14.44
CA ALA A 122 3.31 -4.18 -15.77
C ALA A 122 4.12 -2.97 -16.26
N ALA A 123 4.29 -2.81 -17.57
CA ALA A 123 4.93 -1.61 -18.11
C ALA A 123 4.02 -0.37 -17.96
N ASN A 124 4.61 0.79 -17.71
CA ASN A 124 3.95 2.10 -17.70
C ASN A 124 2.87 2.30 -16.61
N ILE A 125 3.06 1.72 -15.42
CA ILE A 125 2.17 1.97 -14.29
C ILE A 125 2.35 3.42 -13.83
N SER A 126 1.30 4.22 -13.90
CA SER A 126 1.30 5.61 -13.43
C SER A 126 0.50 5.81 -12.15
N ARG A 127 -0.39 4.85 -11.85
CA ARG A 127 -1.32 4.95 -10.74
C ARG A 127 -1.60 3.57 -10.16
N ILE A 128 -1.60 3.49 -8.84
CA ILE A 128 -1.93 2.29 -8.06
C ILE A 128 -3.12 2.62 -7.17
N THR A 129 -4.05 1.68 -7.02
CA THR A 129 -5.07 1.75 -5.97
C THR A 129 -5.07 0.49 -5.12
N LEU A 130 -5.29 0.67 -3.83
CA LEU A 130 -5.69 -0.39 -2.90
C LEU A 130 -7.15 -0.17 -2.50
N ASN A 131 -7.93 -1.25 -2.45
CA ASN A 131 -9.33 -1.23 -2.02
C ASN A 131 -9.66 -2.44 -1.15
N SER A 132 -10.20 -2.21 0.05
CA SER A 132 -10.69 -3.22 0.99
C SER A 132 -12.21 -3.17 1.20
N PHE A 133 -12.97 -2.56 0.28
CA PHE A 133 -14.45 -2.57 0.29
C PHE A 133 -15.04 -2.12 1.63
N ASP A 134 -14.67 -0.92 2.06
CA ASP A 134 -15.03 -0.30 3.34
C ASP A 134 -14.46 -0.99 4.60
N GLY A 135 -13.65 -2.04 4.43
CA GLY A 135 -12.89 -2.65 5.51
C GLY A 135 -11.75 -1.76 6.00
N GLN A 136 -11.36 -1.92 7.27
CA GLN A 136 -10.13 -1.32 7.78
C GLN A 136 -8.93 -1.98 7.10
N LEU A 137 -8.02 -1.17 6.58
CA LEU A 137 -6.83 -1.59 5.85
C LEU A 137 -5.62 -0.83 6.36
N THR A 138 -4.59 -1.58 6.75
CA THR A 138 -3.25 -1.06 7.02
C THR A 138 -2.26 -1.54 5.98
N VAL A 139 -1.33 -0.67 5.58
CA VAL A 139 -0.32 -0.92 4.56
C VAL A 139 1.08 -0.63 5.11
N THR A 140 2.04 -1.52 4.85
CA THR A 140 3.45 -1.37 5.26
C THR A 140 4.42 -1.71 4.13
N ASP A 141 5.68 -1.30 4.33
CA ASP A 141 6.84 -1.58 3.46
C ASP A 141 6.57 -1.37 1.96
N LEU A 142 5.94 -0.25 1.62
CA LEU A 142 5.65 0.13 0.24
C LEU A 142 6.96 0.31 -0.52
N SER A 143 7.05 -0.32 -1.69
CA SER A 143 8.20 -0.16 -2.57
C SER A 143 7.83 -0.28 -4.04
N PHE A 144 8.64 0.33 -4.90
CA PHE A 144 8.42 0.32 -6.34
C PHE A 144 9.73 0.41 -7.14
N GLU A 145 9.64 0.08 -8.43
CA GLU A 145 10.75 0.02 -9.37
C GLU A 145 10.36 0.70 -10.69
N PHE A 146 11.24 1.56 -11.24
CA PHE A 146 11.04 2.22 -12.53
C PHE A 146 11.25 1.27 -13.72
#